data_AF-A0A2M7I2I7-F1
#
_entry.id   AF-A0A2M7I2I7-F1
#
_cell.length_a   1.000
_cell.length_b   1.000
_cell.length_c   1.000
_cell.angle_alpha   90.00
_cell.angle_beta   90.00
_cell.angle_gamma   90.00
#
_symmetry.space_group_name_H-M   'P 1'
#
loop_
_entity.id
_entity.type
_entity.pdbx_description
1 polymer ?
#
loop_
_entity_poly.entity_id
_entity_poly.type
_entity_poly.pdbx_seq_one_letter_code
_entity_poly.pdbx_strand_id
1 'polypeptide(L)'
;MKSLQKFVLPLLIVVVIAMIYLFYFKPDNRLGSFSTFDTNNSAVKDIKVKVLVERGINSNSFYVSDNDGTVVLVQADKIPDGIQNSETIVLRGHLNKESFHAHEILLN
;
A
#
# COMPACT_ATOMS: atom_id res chain seq x y z
N MET A 1 -33.58 -2.10 -35.08
CA MET A 1 -33.12 -0.77 -34.59
C MET A 1 -33.73 -0.37 -33.24
N LYS A 2 -35.05 -0.50 -33.02
CA LYS A 2 -35.69 -0.15 -31.73
C LYS A 2 -35.24 -1.00 -30.52
N SER A 3 -34.88 -2.27 -30.74
CA SER A 3 -34.42 -3.14 -29.64
C SER A 3 -33.01 -2.81 -29.14
N LEU A 4 -32.12 -2.30 -30.01
CA LEU A 4 -30.74 -1.96 -29.63
C LEU A 4 -30.70 -0.71 -28.73
N GLN A 5 -31.60 0.24 -28.98
CA GLN A 5 -31.74 1.46 -28.17
C GLN A 5 -32.18 1.17 -26.74
N LYS A 6 -32.92 0.07 -26.50
CA LYS A 6 -33.32 -0.36 -25.15
C LYS A 6 -32.13 -0.80 -24.28
N PHE A 7 -31.00 -1.16 -24.89
CA PHE A 7 -29.80 -1.60 -24.18
C PHE A 7 -28.83 -0.47 -23.85
N VAL A 8 -29.05 0.74 -24.37
CA VAL A 8 -28.15 1.89 -24.11
C VAL A 8 -28.11 2.24 -22.62
N LEU A 9 -29.27 2.30 -21.96
CA LEU A 9 -29.35 2.62 -20.54
C LEU A 9 -28.73 1.51 -19.65
N PRO A 10 -29.06 0.22 -19.83
CA PRO A 10 -28.37 -0.87 -19.12
C PRO A 10 -26.85 -0.87 -19.33
N LEU A 11 -26.39 -0.64 -20.57
CA LEU A 11 -24.95 -0.60 -20.88
C LEU A 11 -24.27 0.55 -20.13
N LEU A 12 -24.89 1.73 -20.08
CA LEU A 12 -24.35 2.89 -19.38
C LEU A 12 -24.22 2.63 -17.89
N ILE A 13 -25.22 1.97 -17.27
CA ILE A 13 -25.15 1.55 -15.86
C ILE A 13 -23.96 0.60 -15.63
N VAL A 14 -23.79 -0.40 -16.49
CA VAL A 14 -22.66 -1.35 -16.40
C VAL A 14 -21.32 -0.62 -16.53
N VAL A 15 -21.21 0.33 -17.46
CA VAL A 15 -20.00 1.14 -17.64
C VAL A 15 -19.68 1.97 -16.39
N VAL A 16 -20.67 2.63 -15.79
CA VAL A 16 -20.47 3.41 -14.56
C VAL A 16 -20.03 2.52 -13.39
N ILE A 17 -20.67 1.37 -13.20
CA ILE A 17 -20.28 0.40 -12.17
C ILE A 17 -18.85 -0.09 -12.40
N ALA A 18 -18.50 -0.42 -13.65
CA ALA A 18 -17.15 -0.85 -14.02
C ALA A 18 -16.11 0.25 -13.74
N MET A 19 -16.43 1.52 -14.04
CA MET A 19 -15.55 2.64 -13.73
C MET A 19 -15.34 2.79 -12.21
N ILE A 20 -16.42 2.77 -11.41
CA ILE A 20 -16.30 2.84 -9.96
C ILE A 20 -15.42 1.70 -9.45
N TYR A 21 -15.63 0.48 -9.93
CA TYR A 21 -14.80 -0.65 -9.55
C TYR A 21 -13.32 -0.45 -9.91
N LEU A 22 -13.02 -0.08 -11.16
CA LEU A 22 -11.65 0.05 -11.64
C LEU A 22 -10.87 1.21 -11.01
N PHE A 23 -11.52 2.32 -10.68
CA PHE A 23 -10.86 3.51 -10.14
C PHE A 23 -10.89 3.60 -8.61
N TYR A 24 -11.88 3.02 -7.96
CA TYR A 24 -12.05 3.13 -6.51
C TYR A 24 -11.71 1.84 -5.76
N PHE A 25 -12.14 0.68 -6.27
CA PHE A 25 -12.03 -0.58 -5.54
C PHE A 25 -10.90 -1.48 -6.00
N LYS A 26 -10.46 -1.36 -7.25
CA LYS A 26 -9.39 -2.21 -7.79
C LYS A 26 -8.13 -1.96 -6.96
N PRO A 27 -7.60 -2.98 -6.25
CA PRO A 27 -6.35 -2.84 -5.52
C PRO A 27 -5.26 -2.44 -6.52
N ASP A 28 -4.66 -1.28 -6.33
CA ASP A 28 -3.49 -0.92 -7.11
C ASP A 28 -2.31 -1.73 -6.58
N ASN A 29 -1.64 -2.47 -7.46
CA ASN A 29 -0.45 -3.22 -7.08
C ASN A 29 0.76 -2.33 -6.87
N ARG A 30 0.65 -1.03 -7.15
CA ARG A 30 1.69 -0.03 -6.95
C ARG A 30 2.09 0.14 -5.49
N LEU A 31 3.39 0.37 -5.30
CA LEU A 31 3.93 0.80 -4.02
C LEU A 31 3.47 2.24 -3.73
N GLY A 32 3.35 2.59 -2.45
CA GLY A 32 3.17 3.97 -2.02
C GLY A 32 4.51 4.72 -2.00
N SER A 33 4.49 5.98 -1.55
CA SER A 33 5.69 6.83 -1.43
C SER A 33 5.74 7.47 -0.05
N PHE A 34 6.91 7.43 0.58
CA PHE A 34 7.17 8.10 1.86
C PHE A 34 7.12 9.63 1.73
N SER A 35 7.30 10.18 0.53
CA SER A 35 7.17 11.63 0.29
C SER A 35 5.77 12.19 0.60
N THR A 36 4.75 11.31 0.66
CA THR A 36 3.36 11.67 0.99
C THR A 36 3.10 11.77 2.51
N PHE A 37 4.10 11.44 3.32
CA PHE A 37 4.05 11.54 4.78
C PHE A 37 4.64 12.88 5.23
N ASP A 38 4.00 13.49 6.22
CA ASP A 38 4.51 14.70 6.87
C ASP A 38 5.22 14.28 8.16
N THR A 39 6.54 14.45 8.21
CA THR A 39 7.36 14.10 9.38
C THR A 39 7.11 15.00 10.60
N ASN A 40 6.33 16.07 10.45
CA ASN A 40 5.94 16.96 11.56
C ASN A 40 4.59 16.57 12.17
N ASN A 41 3.98 15.46 11.73
CA ASN A 41 2.71 14.95 12.22
C ASN A 41 2.79 13.44 12.47
N SER A 42 2.22 12.96 13.57
CA SER A 42 2.13 11.54 13.91
C SER A 42 0.89 10.84 13.33
N ALA A 43 0.28 11.41 12.28
CA ALA A 43 -0.90 10.84 11.65
C ALA A 43 -0.59 9.45 11.08
N VAL A 44 -1.37 8.46 11.52
CA VAL A 44 -1.24 7.06 11.08
C VAL A 44 -1.85 6.91 9.69
N LYS A 45 -1.07 6.38 8.75
CA LYS A 45 -1.48 6.10 7.37
C LYS A 45 -0.95 4.74 6.92
N ASP A 46 -1.60 4.20 5.90
CA ASP A 46 -1.19 2.95 5.25
C ASP A 46 -0.25 3.27 4.07
N ILE A 47 0.83 2.49 3.92
CA ILE A 47 1.74 2.55 2.79
C ILE A 47 2.14 1.14 2.36
N LYS A 48 1.96 0.83 1.08
CA LYS A 48 2.48 -0.40 0.48
C LYS A 48 3.94 -0.21 0.09
N VAL A 49 4.81 -1.09 0.57
CA VAL A 49 6.27 -0.98 0.35
C VAL A 49 6.86 -2.34 0.00
N LYS A 50 8.05 -2.33 -0.59
CA LYS A 50 8.84 -3.53 -0.88
C LYS A 50 9.76 -3.84 0.30
N VAL A 51 9.80 -5.10 0.74
CA VAL A 51 10.73 -5.55 1.80
C VAL A 51 12.12 -5.79 1.20
N LEU A 52 13.17 -5.28 1.86
CA LEU A 52 14.56 -5.50 1.45
C LEU A 52 15.19 -6.60 2.30
N VAL A 53 14.82 -7.86 2.03
CA VAL A 53 15.25 -9.05 2.79
C VAL A 53 16.77 -9.19 2.79
N GLU A 54 17.44 -8.77 1.73
CA GLU A 54 18.90 -8.78 1.58
C GLU A 54 19.64 -7.88 2.59
N ARG A 55 18.95 -6.91 3.20
CA ARG A 55 19.51 -6.05 4.25
C ARG A 55 19.34 -6.61 5.67
N GLY A 56 18.71 -7.78 5.78
CA GLY A 56 18.43 -8.43 7.05
C GLY A 56 17.18 -7.90 7.75
N ILE A 57 16.59 -8.76 8.58
CA ILE A 57 15.41 -8.48 9.39
C ILE A 57 15.79 -8.79 10.85
N ASN A 58 15.82 -7.76 11.68
CA ASN A 58 16.04 -7.88 13.12
C ASN A 58 14.72 -8.18 13.83
N SER A 59 14.76 -8.41 15.15
CA SER A 59 13.57 -8.72 15.95
C SER A 59 12.49 -7.63 15.92
N ASN A 60 12.88 -6.37 15.70
CA ASN A 60 11.99 -5.21 15.78
C ASN A 60 12.23 -4.18 14.66
N SER A 61 13.09 -4.49 13.69
CA SER A 61 13.45 -3.54 12.64
C SER A 61 13.89 -4.21 11.34
N PHE A 62 13.61 -3.56 10.23
CA PHE A 62 13.98 -4.02 8.88
C PHE A 62 13.94 -2.87 7.89
N TYR A 63 14.48 -3.07 6.69
CA TYR A 63 14.47 -2.06 5.64
C TYR A 63 13.41 -2.33 4.59
N VAL A 64 12.81 -1.24 4.10
CA VAL A 64 11.84 -1.27 2.99
C VAL A 64 12.20 -0.23 1.95
N SER A 65 11.69 -0.40 0.74
CA SER A 65 11.78 0.57 -0.35
C SER A 65 10.39 0.95 -0.83
N ASP A 66 10.18 2.24 -1.09
CA ASP A 66 8.93 2.76 -1.65
C ASP A 66 8.96 2.83 -3.19
N ASN A 67 7.91 3.39 -3.80
CA ASN A 67 7.79 3.54 -5.25
C ASN A 67 8.90 4.40 -5.88
N ASP A 68 9.49 5.32 -5.12
CA ASP A 68 10.51 6.24 -5.60
C ASP A 68 11.93 5.70 -5.36
N GLY A 69 12.05 4.47 -4.84
CA GLY A 69 13.31 3.86 -4.47
C GLY A 69 13.88 4.38 -3.14
N THR A 70 13.09 5.16 -2.38
CA THR A 70 13.50 5.66 -1.07
C THR A 70 13.57 4.47 -0.12
N VAL A 71 14.74 4.27 0.49
CA VAL A 71 14.96 3.21 1.47
C VAL A 71 14.80 3.76 2.87
N VAL A 72 13.90 3.16 3.65
CA VAL A 72 13.59 3.60 5.01
C VAL A 72 13.72 2.43 5.98
N LEU A 73 14.27 2.73 7.17
CA LEU A 73 14.24 1.80 8.30
C LEU A 73 12.83 1.79 8.89
N VAL A 74 12.24 0.61 9.01
CA VAL A 74 10.98 0.38 9.70
C VAL A 74 11.29 -0.13 11.09
N GLN A 75 10.66 0.48 12.10
CA GLN A 75 10.64 0.01 13.48
C GLN A 75 9.24 -0.48 13.81
N ALA A 76 9.13 -1.69 14.36
CA ALA A 76 7.86 -2.30 14.72
C ALA A 76 7.99 -3.11 16.00
N ASP A 77 6.99 -3.03 16.88
CA ASP A 77 6.96 -3.82 18.12
C ASP A 77 6.83 -5.32 17.85
N LYS A 78 6.11 -5.67 16.77
CA LYS A 78 5.90 -7.05 16.35
C LYS A 78 6.01 -7.15 14.84
N ILE A 79 6.97 -7.96 14.39
CA ILE A 79 7.11 -8.34 12.99
C ILE A 79 6.38 -9.68 12.80
N PRO A 80 5.44 -9.79 11.85
CA PRO A 80 4.74 -11.04 11.59
C PRO A 80 5.68 -12.09 11.03
N ASP A 81 5.48 -13.34 11.46
CA ASP A 81 6.20 -14.49 10.91
C ASP A 81 5.96 -14.59 9.40
N GLY A 82 6.99 -14.96 8.66
CA GLY A 82 6.89 -15.09 7.20
C GLY A 82 7.07 -13.80 6.40
N ILE A 83 7.40 -12.67 7.03
CA ILE A 83 7.76 -11.42 6.32
C ILE A 83 8.86 -11.61 5.26
N GLN A 84 9.76 -12.59 5.48
CA GLN A 84 10.85 -12.92 4.56
C GLN A 84 10.35 -13.49 3.22
N ASN A 85 9.12 -14.01 3.20
CA ASN A 85 8.49 -14.59 2.02
C ASN A 85 7.63 -13.55 1.25
N SER A 86 7.39 -12.38 1.84
CA SER A 86 6.58 -11.32 1.22
C SER A 86 7.46 -10.32 0.50
N GLU A 87 7.29 -10.21 -0.82
CA GLU A 87 7.98 -9.17 -1.61
C GLU A 87 7.46 -7.77 -1.24
N THR A 88 6.15 -7.64 -1.05
CA THR A 88 5.51 -6.38 -0.67
C THR A 88 4.62 -6.57 0.54
N ILE A 89 4.55 -5.54 1.37
CA ILE A 89 3.74 -5.49 2.59
C ILE A 89 3.01 -4.16 2.67
N VAL A 90 1.96 -4.10 3.48
CA VAL A 90 1.34 -2.83 3.87
C VAL A 90 1.75 -2.50 5.30
N LEU A 91 2.38 -1.34 5.46
CA LEU A 91 2.71 -0.77 6.77
C LEU A 91 1.63 0.22 7.16
N ARG A 92 1.13 0.11 8.39
CA ARG A 92 0.26 1.12 9.01
C ARG A 92 1.02 1.82 10.12
N GLY A 93 1.24 3.12 9.96
CA GLY A 93 2.10 3.85 10.89
C GLY A 93 2.32 5.30 10.52
N HIS A 94 3.36 5.89 11.09
CA HIS A 94 3.77 7.25 10.77
C HIS A 94 5.27 7.30 10.52
N LEU A 95 5.68 8.25 9.67
CA LEU A 95 7.07 8.52 9.35
C LEU A 95 7.59 9.61 10.27
N ASN A 96 8.72 9.37 10.94
CA ASN A 96 9.49 10.42 11.60
C ASN A 96 10.71 10.79 10.74
N LYS A 97 11.60 11.66 11.25
CA LYS A 97 12.77 12.12 10.47
C LYS A 97 13.81 11.03 10.15
N GLU A 98 13.81 9.91 10.86
CA GLU A 98 14.86 8.89 10.80
C GLU A 98 14.33 7.51 10.35
N SER A 99 13.07 7.20 10.62
CA SER A 99 12.48 5.87 10.46
C SER A 99 10.96 5.93 10.38
N PHE A 100 10.37 4.82 9.90
CA PHE A 100 8.94 4.61 9.93
C PHE A 100 8.55 3.77 11.15
N HIS A 101 7.65 4.28 11.98
CA HIS A 101 7.10 3.53 13.11
C HIS A 101 5.84 2.80 12.68
N ALA A 102 5.95 1.48 12.48
CA ALA A 102 4.84 0.62 12.11
C ALA A 102 4.11 0.11 13.36
N HIS A 103 2.82 0.42 13.45
CA HIS A 103 1.91 -0.12 14.47
C HIS A 103 1.36 -1.48 14.03
N GLU A 104 1.18 -1.66 12.72
CA GLU A 104 0.66 -2.89 12.14
C GLU A 104 1.34 -3.15 10.79
N ILE A 105 1.61 -4.44 10.53
CA ILE A 105 2.22 -4.93 9.30
C ILE A 105 1.30 -6.00 8.73
N LEU A 106 0.79 -5.75 7.53
CA LEU A 106 -0.05 -6.69 6.79
C LEU A 106 0.79 -7.32 5.69
N LEU A 107 0.90 -8.65 5.74
CA LEU A 107 1.52 -9.44 4.70
C LEU A 107 0.53 -9.58 3.53
N ASN A 108 1.01 -9.31 2.30
CA ASN A 108 0.28 -9.59 1.06
C ASN A 108 0.70 -10.94 0.48
#